data_AF-A0A3P7KB71-F1
#
_entry.id   AF-A0A3P7KB71-F1
#
_cell.length_a   1.000
_cell.length_b   1.000
_cell.length_c   1.000
_cell.angle_alpha   90.00
_cell.angle_beta   90.00
_cell.angle_gamma   90.00
#
_symmetry.space_group_name_H-M   'P 1'
#
loop_
_entity.id
_entity.type
_entity.pdbx_description
1 polymer ?
#
loop_
_entity_poly.entity_id
_entity_poly.type
_entity_poly.pdbx_seq_one_letter_code
_entity_poly.pdbx_strand_id
1 'polypeptide(L)'
;MIYATLSRNEITIHNQSRFFFEDGIQDDAEWPIPLHYRTDSQRDAKMQWLRSDHNKVTWPLEERSKWVIINTGGLSYVKVLYDRRNYAALAKQLKTDHSAISAIDRTMILADAFDLAKTSKLSIATYLDLLVYAEG
;
A
#
# COMPACT_ATOMS: atom_id res chain seq x y z
N MET A 1 7.07 1.37 -8.02
CA MET A 1 6.08 1.70 -6.99
C MET A 1 4.72 1.88 -7.65
N ILE A 2 3.66 1.71 -6.87
CA ILE A 2 2.28 2.00 -7.28
C ILE A 2 1.64 2.93 -6.26
N TYR A 3 0.65 3.70 -6.70
CA TYR A 3 -0.18 4.52 -5.83
C TYR A 3 -1.57 3.91 -5.67
N ALA A 4 -1.98 3.65 -4.43
CA ALA A 4 -3.24 3.01 -4.08
C ALA A 4 -4.14 3.98 -3.29
N THR A 5 -5.39 4.12 -3.73
CA THR A 5 -6.41 4.91 -3.02
C THR A 5 -7.60 4.03 -2.66
N LEU A 6 -8.22 4.34 -1.52
CA LEU A 6 -9.42 3.64 -1.04
C LEU A 6 -10.59 4.62 -0.98
N SER A 7 -11.60 4.39 -1.82
CA SER A 7 -12.88 5.08 -1.71
C SER A 7 -13.85 4.25 -0.85
N ARG A 8 -15.09 4.74 -0.65
CA ARG A 8 -16.09 4.03 0.17
C ARG A 8 -16.38 2.61 -0.32
N ASN A 9 -16.36 2.39 -1.64
CA ASN A 9 -16.83 1.16 -2.26
C ASN A 9 -15.85 0.61 -3.31
N GLU A 10 -14.62 1.12 -3.38
CA GLU A 10 -13.72 0.82 -4.49
C GLU A 10 -12.27 1.03 -4.11
N ILE A 11 -11.41 0.11 -4.56
CA ILE A 11 -9.96 0.25 -4.55
C ILE A 11 -9.51 0.70 -5.94
N THR A 12 -8.66 1.71 -5.99
CA THR A 12 -8.04 2.18 -7.22
C THR A 12 -6.53 2.08 -7.09
N ILE A 13 -5.91 1.41 -8.05
CA ILE A 13 -4.46 1.47 -8.28
C ILE A 13 -4.23 2.39 -9.47
N HIS A 14 -3.50 3.47 -9.23
CA HIS A 14 -3.07 4.43 -10.23
C HIS A 14 -1.75 3.98 -10.87
N ASN A 15 -1.22 4.76 -11.80
CA ASN A 15 -0.02 4.43 -12.59
C ASN A 15 1.09 3.77 -11.75
N GLN A 16 1.77 2.82 -12.38
CA GLN A 16 3.06 2.36 -11.91
C GLN A 16 4.16 3.34 -12.32
N SER A 17 5.18 3.45 -11.48
CA SER A 17 6.42 4.13 -11.86
C SER A 17 7.60 3.34 -11.32
N ARG A 18 8.75 3.43 -11.97
CA ARG A 18 9.97 2.87 -11.38
C ARG A 18 10.31 3.62 -10.09
N PHE A 19 10.76 2.89 -9.08
CA PHE A 19 11.21 3.48 -7.81
C PHE A 19 12.73 3.59 -7.83
N PHE A 20 13.24 4.79 -7.55
CA PHE A 20 14.65 5.09 -7.39
C PHE A 20 14.85 5.83 -6.07
N PHE A 21 16.01 5.63 -5.43
CA PHE A 21 16.39 6.39 -4.24
C PHE A 21 16.91 7.80 -4.59
N GLU A 22 17.45 7.96 -5.79
CA GLU A 22 17.89 9.25 -6.33
C GLU A 22 16.87 9.73 -7.38
N ASP A 23 16.59 11.03 -7.39
CA ASP A 23 15.71 11.65 -8.38
C ASP A 23 16.47 11.90 -9.71
N GLY A 24 15.72 12.12 -10.80
CA GLY A 24 16.29 12.50 -12.10
C GLY A 24 16.40 11.38 -13.13
N ILE A 25 16.03 10.14 -12.77
CA ILE A 25 15.92 9.04 -13.72
C ILE A 25 14.46 8.86 -14.11
N GLN A 26 14.14 9.15 -15.38
CA GLN A 26 12.85 8.85 -15.97
C GLN A 26 12.96 7.52 -16.73
N ASP A 27 12.11 6.56 -16.39
CA ASP A 27 12.00 5.25 -17.02
C ASP A 27 10.50 4.98 -17.27
N ASP A 28 10.16 4.61 -18.50
CA ASP A 28 8.80 4.29 -18.97
C ASP A 28 8.50 2.79 -18.94
N ALA A 29 9.38 1.99 -18.31
CA ALA A 29 9.15 0.56 -18.14
C ALA A 29 7.86 0.27 -17.35
N GLU A 30 7.06 -0.65 -17.91
CA GLU A 30 5.82 -1.15 -17.34
C GLU A 30 5.92 -2.65 -17.08
N TRP A 31 5.55 -3.07 -15.88
CA TRP A 31 5.51 -4.48 -15.50
C TRP A 31 4.08 -4.97 -15.32
N PRO A 32 3.76 -6.21 -15.72
CA PRO A 32 2.58 -6.90 -15.23
C PRO A 32 2.82 -7.31 -13.77
N ILE A 33 1.99 -6.84 -12.84
CA ILE A 33 2.17 -7.06 -11.40
C ILE A 33 0.93 -7.77 -10.82
N PRO A 34 1.06 -8.95 -10.21
CA PRO A 34 -0.03 -9.63 -9.51
C PRO A 34 -0.24 -9.03 -8.12
N LEU A 35 -1.22 -8.14 -8.00
CA LEU A 35 -1.53 -7.45 -6.75
C LEU A 35 -2.48 -8.28 -5.89
N HIS A 36 -1.91 -8.84 -4.83
CA HIS A 36 -2.70 -9.46 -3.76
C HIS A 36 -3.15 -8.38 -2.79
N TYR A 37 -4.43 -8.33 -2.43
CA TYR A 37 -4.95 -7.35 -1.50
C TYR A 37 -5.92 -7.97 -0.51
N ARG A 38 -6.06 -7.31 0.64
CA ARG A 38 -7.07 -7.61 1.65
C ARG A 38 -7.51 -6.34 2.37
N THR A 39 -8.64 -6.40 3.05
CA THR A 39 -9.20 -5.28 3.80
C THR A 39 -9.50 -5.67 5.25
N ASP A 40 -10.01 -4.74 6.06
CA ASP A 40 -10.48 -5.05 7.41
C ASP A 40 -11.77 -5.89 7.41
N SER A 41 -12.61 -5.74 6.40
CA SER A 41 -13.85 -6.53 6.25
C SER A 41 -13.62 -7.89 5.59
N GLN A 42 -12.56 -8.03 4.77
CA GLN A 42 -12.26 -9.26 4.04
C GLN A 42 -10.85 -9.75 4.36
N ARG A 43 -10.77 -10.79 5.19
CA ARG A 43 -9.50 -11.37 5.65
C ARG A 43 -8.79 -12.19 4.57
N ASP A 44 -9.55 -12.83 3.69
CA ASP A 44 -8.99 -13.63 2.61
C ASP A 44 -8.41 -12.72 1.54
N ALA A 45 -7.18 -13.04 1.12
CA ALA A 45 -6.50 -12.29 0.07
C ALA A 45 -7.18 -12.54 -1.29
N LYS A 46 -7.47 -11.45 -2.00
CA LYS A 46 -7.90 -11.48 -3.40
C LYS A 46 -6.76 -11.03 -4.29
N MET A 47 -6.71 -11.51 -5.52
CA MET A 47 -5.66 -11.17 -6.49
C MET A 47 -6.24 -10.44 -7.69
N GLN A 48 -5.59 -9.36 -8.10
CA GLN A 48 -5.89 -8.62 -9.33
C GLN A 48 -4.60 -8.28 -10.06
N TRP A 49 -4.65 -8.33 -11.39
CA TRP A 49 -3.51 -7.96 -12.22
C TRP A 49 -3.51 -6.46 -12.48
N LEU A 50 -2.38 -5.81 -12.19
CA LEU A 50 -2.02 -4.55 -12.83
C LEU A 50 -1.27 -4.91 -14.13
N ARG A 51 -1.95 -4.78 -15.26
CA ARG A 51 -1.36 -5.06 -16.58
C ARG A 51 -0.59 -3.84 -17.07
N SER A 52 0.42 -4.06 -17.90
CA SER A 52 1.29 -3.00 -18.43
C SER A 52 0.49 -1.89 -19.11
N ASP A 53 -0.48 -2.25 -19.95
CA ASP A 53 -1.35 -1.34 -20.70
C ASP A 53 -2.38 -0.57 -19.87
N HIS A 54 -2.50 -0.85 -18.57
CA HIS A 54 -3.47 -0.21 -17.68
C HIS A 54 -2.79 0.79 -16.76
N ASN A 55 -2.81 2.07 -17.15
CA ASN A 55 -2.42 3.20 -16.31
C ASN A 55 -3.27 3.31 -15.02
N LYS A 56 -4.45 2.71 -15.03
CA LYS A 56 -5.34 2.69 -13.87
C LYS A 56 -6.12 1.41 -13.88
N VAL A 57 -6.15 0.73 -12.75
CA VAL A 57 -7.02 -0.42 -12.55
C VAL A 57 -7.83 -0.20 -11.29
N THR A 58 -9.06 -0.70 -11.31
CA THR A 58 -10.06 -0.34 -10.33
C THR A 58 -10.98 -1.53 -10.13
N TRP A 59 -11.27 -1.86 -8.88
CA TRP A 59 -12.15 -2.97 -8.56
C TRP A 59 -13.07 -2.65 -7.38
N PRO A 60 -14.35 -3.07 -7.44
CA PRO A 60 -15.33 -2.76 -6.42
C PRO A 60 -15.05 -3.55 -5.13
N LEU A 61 -15.43 -2.94 -4.01
CA LEU A 61 -15.50 -3.61 -2.72
C LEU A 61 -16.91 -4.13 -2.50
N GLU A 62 -17.01 -5.39 -2.08
CA GLU A 62 -18.28 -6.01 -1.67
C GLU A 62 -18.82 -5.36 -0.38
N GLU A 63 -17.93 -4.93 0.50
CA GLU A 63 -18.26 -4.27 1.77
C GLU A 63 -17.39 -3.04 2.00
N ARG A 64 -17.91 -2.08 2.77
CA ARG A 64 -17.12 -0.90 3.14
C ARG A 64 -15.97 -1.32 4.04
N SER A 65 -14.78 -0.83 3.71
CA SER A 65 -13.55 -1.09 4.47
C SER A 65 -12.95 0.20 5.01
N LYS A 66 -12.33 0.12 6.19
CA LYS A 66 -11.59 1.21 6.83
C LYS A 66 -10.20 1.37 6.24
N TRP A 67 -9.56 0.26 5.89
CA TRP A 67 -8.24 0.24 5.27
C TRP A 67 -8.13 -0.92 4.28
N VAL A 68 -7.19 -0.77 3.35
CA VAL A 68 -6.75 -1.81 2.41
C VAL A 68 -5.24 -1.98 2.54
N ILE A 69 -4.79 -3.23 2.43
CA ILE A 69 -3.39 -3.59 2.27
C ILE A 69 -3.25 -4.17 0.87
N ILE A 70 -2.49 -3.48 0.02
CA ILE A 70 -2.06 -3.98 -1.28
C ILE A 70 -0.71 -4.68 -1.08
N ASN A 71 -0.44 -5.67 -1.92
CA ASN A 71 0.69 -6.57 -1.80
C ASN A 71 0.69 -7.33 -0.45
N THR A 72 -0.49 -7.77 -0.01
CA THR A 72 -0.57 -8.56 1.23
C THR A 72 0.22 -9.85 1.10
N GLY A 73 0.95 -10.21 2.15
CA GLY A 73 1.91 -11.32 2.14
C GLY A 73 3.25 -10.99 1.46
N GLY A 74 3.41 -9.80 0.87
CA GLY A 74 4.66 -9.38 0.21
C GLY A 74 5.00 -10.21 -1.03
N LEU A 75 4.00 -10.67 -1.79
CA LEU A 75 4.16 -11.62 -2.89
C LEU A 75 4.62 -10.99 -4.21
N SER A 76 4.50 -9.67 -4.35
CA SER A 76 4.98 -8.90 -5.50
C SER A 76 6.19 -8.04 -5.13
N TYR A 77 7.14 -7.91 -6.07
CA TYR A 77 8.27 -6.99 -5.93
C TYR A 77 7.85 -5.55 -6.29
N VAL A 78 7.09 -4.92 -5.40
CA VAL A 78 6.56 -3.57 -5.61
C VAL A 78 6.45 -2.82 -4.28
N LYS A 79 6.76 -1.52 -4.32
CA LYS A 79 6.48 -0.59 -3.22
C LYS A 79 5.10 0.01 -3.36
N VAL A 80 4.32 0.04 -2.28
CA VAL A 80 2.97 0.61 -2.29
C VAL A 80 2.92 1.94 -1.55
N LEU A 81 2.59 3.01 -2.27
CA LEU A 81 2.25 4.30 -1.70
C LEU A 81 0.73 4.37 -1.53
N TYR A 82 0.25 4.70 -0.34
CA TYR A 82 -1.18 4.85 -0.07
C TYR A 82 -1.60 6.32 0.01
N ASP A 83 -2.90 6.60 -0.10
CA ASP A 83 -3.41 7.91 0.28
C ASP A 83 -3.36 8.17 1.80
N ARG A 84 -3.53 9.44 2.16
CA ARG A 84 -3.50 9.88 3.57
C ARG A 84 -4.56 9.19 4.43
N ARG A 85 -5.72 8.86 3.87
CA ARG A 85 -6.84 8.27 4.61
C ARG A 85 -6.52 6.82 4.98
N ASN A 86 -5.99 6.05 4.03
CA ASN A 86 -5.59 4.69 4.26
C ASN A 86 -4.41 4.60 5.24
N TYR A 87 -3.39 5.48 5.11
CA TYR A 87 -2.30 5.54 6.09
C TYR A 87 -2.80 5.85 7.51
N ALA A 88 -3.71 6.82 7.67
CA ALA A 88 -4.29 7.13 8.98
C ALA A 88 -5.10 5.94 9.56
N ALA A 89 -5.84 5.23 8.72
CA ALA A 89 -6.60 4.05 9.12
C ALA A 89 -5.68 2.88 9.50
N LEU A 90 -4.60 2.64 8.75
CA LEU A 90 -3.58 1.63 9.07
C LEU A 90 -2.87 1.98 10.37
N ALA A 91 -2.42 3.23 10.57
CA ALA A 91 -1.79 3.67 11.82
C ALA A 91 -2.72 3.48 13.02
N LYS A 92 -4.01 3.81 12.88
CA LYS A 92 -5.02 3.56 13.91
C LYS A 92 -5.19 2.07 14.21
N GLN A 93 -5.26 1.22 13.17
CA GLN A 93 -5.37 -0.23 13.33
C GLN A 93 -4.16 -0.79 14.05
N LEU A 94 -2.94 -0.43 13.63
CA LEU A 94 -1.69 -0.88 14.24
C LEU A 94 -1.62 -0.52 15.73
N LYS A 95 -2.01 0.71 16.10
CA LYS A 95 -2.04 1.16 17.50
C LYS A 95 -3.11 0.45 18.33
N THR A 96 -4.26 0.13 17.73
CA THR A 96 -5.40 -0.45 18.45
C THR A 96 -5.29 -1.98 18.58
N ASP A 97 -4.92 -2.64 17.49
CA ASP A 97 -4.71 -4.08 17.41
C ASP A 97 -3.84 -4.39 16.18
N HIS A 98 -2.53 -4.43 16.38
CA HIS A 98 -1.58 -4.79 15.32
C HIS A 98 -1.68 -6.28 14.92
N SER A 99 -2.33 -7.14 15.71
CA SER A 99 -2.41 -8.59 15.42
C SER A 99 -3.40 -8.91 14.30
N ALA A 100 -4.39 -8.03 14.06
CA ALA A 100 -5.27 -8.08 12.90
C ALA A 100 -4.56 -7.88 11.55
N ILE A 101 -3.33 -7.36 11.59
CA ILE A 101 -2.45 -7.25 10.43
C ILE A 101 -1.30 -8.25 10.60
N SER A 102 -1.09 -9.14 9.63
CA SER A 102 -0.04 -10.16 9.72
C SER A 102 1.35 -9.54 9.91
N ALA A 103 2.27 -10.26 10.54
CA ALA A 103 3.63 -9.74 10.78
C ALA A 103 4.34 -9.34 9.47
N ILE A 104 4.16 -10.13 8.40
CA ILE A 104 4.72 -9.82 7.07
C ILE A 104 4.14 -8.53 6.50
N ASP A 105 2.82 -8.32 6.60
CA ASP A 105 2.18 -7.09 6.10
C ASP A 105 2.67 -5.86 6.86
N ARG A 106 2.80 -5.95 8.20
CA ARG A 106 3.33 -4.83 9.01
C ARG A 106 4.74 -4.45 8.59
N THR A 107 5.61 -5.45 8.40
CA THR A 107 6.98 -5.23 7.93
C THR A 107 7.01 -4.56 6.57
N MET A 108 6.21 -5.04 5.61
CA MET A 108 6.14 -4.46 4.27
C MET A 108 5.64 -3.01 4.30
N ILE A 109 4.59 -2.72 5.07
CA ILE A 109 4.04 -1.36 5.23
C ILE A 109 5.10 -0.41 5.78
N LEU A 110 5.82 -0.82 6.84
CA LEU A 110 6.86 0.02 7.47
C LEU A 110 8.07 0.21 6.56
N ALA A 111 8.53 -0.85 5.88
CA ALA A 111 9.67 -0.78 4.96
C ALA A 111 9.37 0.14 3.76
N ASP A 112 8.18 0.01 3.16
CA ASP A 112 7.77 0.88 2.06
C ASP A 112 7.60 2.32 2.52
N ALA A 113 6.93 2.56 3.65
CA ALA A 113 6.74 3.91 4.19
C ALA A 113 8.08 4.60 4.50
N PHE A 114 9.07 3.86 5.01
CA PHE A 114 10.41 4.40 5.27
C PHE A 114 11.14 4.82 3.99
N ASP A 115 11.17 3.95 2.98
CA ASP A 115 11.82 4.25 1.70
C ASP A 115 11.12 5.40 0.94
N LEU A 116 9.79 5.45 1.02
CA LEU A 116 9.00 6.56 0.46
C LEU A 116 9.24 7.87 1.23
N ALA A 117 9.44 7.82 2.55
CA ALA A 117 9.78 8.99 3.35
C ALA A 117 11.18 9.52 3.03
N LYS A 118 12.17 8.63 2.86
CA LYS A 118 13.53 8.99 2.43
C LYS A 118 13.58 9.71 1.08
N THR A 119 12.66 9.35 0.19
CA THR A 119 12.59 9.91 -1.17
C THR A 119 11.55 11.04 -1.30
N SER A 120 11.10 11.62 -0.18
CA SER A 120 10.10 12.71 -0.10
C SER A 120 8.75 12.41 -0.75
N LYS A 121 8.45 11.13 -1.05
CA LYS A 121 7.18 10.67 -1.62
C LYS A 121 6.11 10.44 -0.54
N LEU A 122 6.54 10.31 0.71
CA LEU A 122 5.69 10.26 1.90
C LEU A 122 6.24 11.22 2.96
N SER A 123 5.38 11.83 3.75
CA SER A 123 5.84 12.63 4.90
C SER A 123 6.47 11.72 5.95
N ILE A 124 7.62 12.12 6.49
CA ILE A 124 8.27 11.42 7.61
C ILE A 124 7.33 11.29 8.82
N ALA A 125 6.45 12.27 9.05
CA ALA A 125 5.45 12.21 10.12
C ALA A 125 4.48 11.03 9.93
N THR A 126 4.09 10.73 8.69
CA THR A 126 3.23 9.57 8.39
C THR A 126 3.93 8.25 8.65
N TYR A 127 5.23 8.15 8.34
CA TYR A 127 6.03 6.98 8.70
C TYR A 127 6.12 6.81 10.22
N LEU A 128 6.44 7.88 10.96
CA LEU A 128 6.52 7.83 12.42
C LEU A 128 5.17 7.45 13.05
N ASP A 129 4.05 7.97 12.54
CA ASP A 129 2.71 7.60 13.00
C ASP A 129 2.42 6.09 12.87
N LEU A 130 2.92 5.46 11.81
CA LEU A 130 2.84 4.01 11.62
C LEU A 130 3.76 3.28 12.58
N LEU A 131 4.93 3.82 12.90
CA LEU A 131 5.96 3.15 13.72
C LEU A 131 5.60 3.08 15.21
N VAL A 132 4.79 4.02 15.72
CA VAL A 132 4.44 4.13 17.15
C VAL A 132 3.94 2.81 17.78
N TYR A 133 3.27 1.92 17.03
CA TYR A 133 2.81 0.64 17.63
C TYR A 133 3.96 -0.28 18.06
N ALA A 134 5.17 -0.09 17.50
CA ALA A 134 6.34 -0.91 17.77
C ALA A 134 7.22 -0.36 18.91
N GLU A 135 6.80 0.74 19.56
CA GLU A 135 7.53 1.36 20.68
C GLU A 135 7.22 0.74 22.06
N GLY A 136 6.50 -0.39 22.12
CA GLY A 136 6.15 -1.12 23.34
C GLY A 136 6.30 -2.63 23.20
#